data_AF-A0A427AZL7-F1
#
_entry.id   AF-A0A427AZL7-F1
#
_cell.length_a   1.000
_cell.length_b   1.000
_cell.length_c   1.000
_cell.angle_alpha   90.00
_cell.angle_beta   90.00
_cell.angle_gamma   90.00
#
_symmetry.space_group_name_H-M   'P 1'
#
loop_
_entity.id
_entity.type
_entity.pdbx_description
1 polymer ?
#
loop_
_entity_poly.entity_id
_entity_poly.type
_entity_poly.pdbx_seq_one_letter_code
_entity_poly.pdbx_strand_id
1 'polypeptide(L)'
;CYRQQLLLVLLLLLFPLHILSPVSATADPSYPEATECGVREDEDLMVMRREEYDEGRILDITHAYHEDMTAGGTDEGLGRFLWLAKSMRNGSLANSSEMNFSVHSGTHVDAPDHLFQHYFDVDVLNGIVPLMILRCPALLADVPRDKNITADVMESLHIPRGVRRVLFWTLDTDR
;
A
#
# COMPACT_ATOMS: atom_id res chain seq x y z
N CYS A 1 23.40 -58.26 -26.41
CA CYS A 1 22.38 -57.24 -26.71
C CYS A 1 21.15 -57.29 -25.81
N TYR A 2 20.36 -58.36 -25.78
CA TYR A 2 19.05 -58.35 -25.10
C TYR A 2 19.09 -58.11 -23.57
N ARG A 3 20.13 -58.63 -22.90
CA ARG A 3 20.27 -58.53 -21.43
C ARG A 3 20.69 -57.13 -20.94
N GLN A 4 21.27 -56.32 -21.82
CA GLN A 4 21.72 -54.95 -21.53
C GLN A 4 20.57 -53.95 -21.74
N GLN A 5 19.66 -54.23 -22.69
CA GLN A 5 18.44 -53.45 -22.90
C GLN A 5 17.44 -53.64 -21.76
N LEU A 6 17.32 -54.85 -21.20
CA LEU A 6 16.42 -55.10 -20.08
C LEU A 6 16.86 -54.39 -18.79
N LEU A 7 18.18 -54.30 -18.55
CA LEU A 7 18.73 -53.60 -17.38
C LEU A 7 18.54 -52.08 -17.48
N LEU A 8 18.64 -51.51 -18.69
CA LEU A 8 18.39 -50.09 -18.95
C LEU A 8 16.91 -49.71 -18.75
N VAL A 9 15.99 -50.57 -19.20
CA VAL A 9 14.55 -50.39 -18.99
C VAL A 9 14.19 -50.52 -17.51
N LEU A 10 14.82 -51.45 -16.78
CA LEU A 10 14.60 -51.60 -15.34
C LEU A 10 15.14 -50.41 -14.53
N LEU A 11 16.28 -49.82 -14.95
CA LEU A 11 16.84 -48.60 -14.34
C LEU A 11 16.00 -47.35 -14.61
N LEU A 12 15.35 -47.26 -15.78
CA LEU A 12 14.40 -46.18 -16.11
C LEU A 12 13.08 -46.28 -15.33
N LEU A 13 12.69 -47.48 -14.89
CA LEU A 13 11.50 -47.71 -14.06
C LEU A 13 11.73 -47.49 -12.55
N LEU A 14 12.99 -47.32 -12.13
CA LEU A 14 13.39 -47.17 -10.72
C LEU A 14 13.82 -45.74 -10.35
N PHE A 15 13.65 -44.75 -11.23
CA PHE A 15 13.67 -43.35 -10.83
C PHE A 15 12.29 -42.95 -10.31
N PRO A 16 12.05 -42.89 -8.99
CA PRO A 16 10.90 -42.16 -8.50
C PRO A 16 11.07 -40.71 -8.98
N LEU A 17 10.05 -40.22 -9.67
CA LEU A 17 9.86 -38.80 -9.96
C LEU A 17 10.12 -38.04 -8.66
N HIS A 18 11.20 -37.27 -8.58
CA HIS A 18 11.38 -36.30 -7.51
C HIS A 18 10.28 -35.26 -7.69
N ILE A 19 9.23 -35.50 -6.92
CA ILE A 19 8.14 -34.62 -6.49
C ILE A 19 8.45 -33.16 -6.86
N LEU A 20 7.77 -32.62 -7.87
CA LEU A 20 7.43 -31.20 -7.85
C LEU A 20 6.62 -31.01 -6.57
N SER A 21 7.24 -30.50 -5.51
CA SER A 21 6.47 -29.93 -4.42
C SER A 21 5.74 -28.73 -5.03
N PRO A 22 4.40 -28.70 -5.05
CA PRO A 22 3.76 -27.40 -5.10
C PRO A 22 4.25 -26.70 -3.84
N VAL A 23 4.97 -25.59 -3.99
CA VAL A 23 4.94 -24.56 -2.96
C VAL A 23 3.48 -24.15 -2.90
N SER A 24 2.72 -24.77 -1.99
CA SER A 24 1.52 -24.13 -1.48
C SER A 24 2.02 -22.91 -0.73
N ALA A 25 2.07 -21.78 -1.43
CA ALA A 25 1.89 -20.51 -0.77
C ALA A 25 0.49 -20.61 -0.16
N THR A 26 0.41 -21.00 1.11
CA THR A 26 -0.83 -20.85 1.85
C THR A 26 -1.09 -19.36 1.84
N ALA A 27 -2.02 -18.91 1.00
CA ALA A 27 -2.60 -17.61 1.16
C ALA A 27 -3.11 -17.54 2.61
N ASP A 28 -2.89 -16.40 3.25
CA ASP A 28 -3.47 -16.09 4.54
C ASP A 28 -4.95 -16.54 4.55
N PRO A 29 -5.44 -17.26 5.57
CA PRO A 29 -6.84 -17.69 5.67
C PRO A 29 -7.87 -16.55 5.55
N SER A 30 -7.39 -15.30 5.54
CA SER A 30 -8.13 -14.09 5.20
C SER A 30 -8.57 -13.95 3.74
N TYR A 31 -7.98 -14.70 2.80
CA TYR A 31 -8.39 -14.69 1.40
C TYR A 31 -9.27 -15.90 1.08
N PRO A 32 -10.46 -15.71 0.48
CA PRO A 32 -11.26 -16.85 0.04
C PRO A 32 -10.48 -17.68 -0.97
N GLU A 33 -10.59 -19.00 -0.85
CA GLU A 33 -10.01 -19.97 -1.77
C GLU A 33 -10.39 -19.58 -3.21
N ALA A 34 -9.39 -19.49 -4.09
CA ALA A 34 -9.58 -19.04 -5.46
C ALA A 34 -10.58 -19.96 -6.16
N THR A 35 -11.83 -19.54 -6.19
CA THR A 35 -12.88 -20.20 -6.95
C THR A 35 -12.54 -19.96 -8.42
N GLU A 36 -12.57 -21.04 -9.19
CA GLU A 36 -12.43 -21.13 -10.64
C GLU A 36 -12.85 -19.84 -11.38
N CYS A 37 -11.99 -19.34 -12.27
CA CYS A 37 -12.21 -18.12 -13.07
C CYS A 37 -13.45 -18.23 -13.98
N GLY A 38 -14.63 -18.08 -13.39
CA GLY A 38 -15.90 -17.94 -14.08
C GLY A 38 -16.56 -16.66 -13.60
N VAL A 39 -16.43 -15.59 -14.40
CA VAL A 39 -17.17 -14.35 -14.15
C VAL A 39 -18.64 -14.62 -14.43
N ARG A 40 -19.49 -14.55 -13.41
CA ARG A 40 -20.94 -14.44 -13.59
C ARG A 40 -21.24 -13.00 -14.00
N GLU A 41 -21.86 -12.81 -15.15
CA GLU A 41 -22.08 -11.49 -15.79
C GLU A 41 -23.17 -10.63 -15.13
N ASP A 42 -23.67 -10.95 -13.93
CA ASP A 42 -24.83 -10.24 -13.36
C ASP A 42 -24.83 -10.21 -11.81
N GLU A 43 -23.65 -10.15 -11.19
CA GLU A 43 -23.56 -9.77 -9.78
C GLU A 43 -23.27 -8.28 -9.69
N ASP A 44 -24.16 -7.54 -9.03
CA ASP A 44 -23.98 -6.14 -8.67
C ASP A 44 -22.60 -6.00 -8.02
N LEU A 45 -21.67 -5.34 -8.73
CA LEU A 45 -20.26 -5.25 -8.36
C LEU A 45 -20.11 -4.30 -7.17
N MET A 46 -20.56 -4.75 -6.01
CA MET A 46 -20.38 -4.07 -4.74
C MET A 46 -18.94 -4.27 -4.28
N VAL A 47 -18.18 -3.17 -4.18
CA VAL A 47 -16.84 -3.19 -3.59
C VAL A 47 -16.98 -3.44 -2.10
N MET A 48 -16.80 -4.70 -1.68
CA MET A 48 -16.78 -5.07 -0.27
C MET A 48 -15.44 -4.64 0.35
N ARG A 49 -15.41 -3.46 0.97
CA ARG A 49 -14.25 -3.01 1.75
C ARG A 49 -14.26 -3.68 3.12
N ARG A 50 -13.22 -4.47 3.42
CA ARG A 50 -13.03 -5.07 4.74
C ARG A 50 -12.31 -4.08 5.66
N GLU A 51 -13.05 -3.40 6.51
CA GLU A 51 -12.55 -2.37 7.45
C GLU A 51 -12.27 -2.94 8.86
N GLU A 52 -11.67 -4.13 8.95
CA GLU A 52 -11.42 -4.83 10.22
C GLU A 52 -9.99 -5.39 10.30
N TYR A 53 -9.33 -5.20 11.44
CA TYR A 53 -8.03 -5.76 11.77
C TYR A 53 -7.90 -5.97 13.28
N ASP A 54 -7.49 -7.18 13.71
CA ASP A 54 -7.27 -7.52 15.13
C ASP A 54 -8.44 -7.14 16.06
N GLU A 55 -9.66 -7.53 15.66
CA GLU A 55 -10.94 -7.20 16.33
C GLU A 55 -11.29 -5.69 16.40
N GLY A 56 -10.44 -4.83 15.82
CA GLY A 56 -10.64 -3.39 15.70
C GLY A 56 -11.19 -2.96 14.34
N ARG A 57 -11.72 -1.73 14.29
CA ARG A 57 -12.14 -1.07 13.06
C ARG A 57 -10.95 -0.36 12.41
N ILE A 58 -10.80 -0.54 11.10
CA ILE A 58 -9.86 0.23 10.28
C ILE A 58 -10.55 1.54 9.90
N LEU A 59 -9.93 2.67 10.25
CA LEU A 59 -10.39 4.00 9.86
C LEU A 59 -9.51 4.51 8.73
N ASP A 60 -10.13 4.86 7.62
CA ASP A 60 -9.46 5.55 6.52
C ASP A 60 -9.27 7.02 6.89
N ILE A 61 -8.02 7.47 6.92
CA ILE A 61 -7.61 8.86 7.18
C ILE A 61 -7.01 9.50 5.93
N THR A 62 -7.29 8.92 4.76
CA THR A 62 -6.76 9.34 3.46
C THR A 62 -7.77 10.21 2.73
N HIS A 63 -7.33 11.34 2.19
CA HIS A 63 -8.14 12.06 1.21
C HIS A 63 -8.10 11.33 -0.13
N ALA A 64 -9.26 11.14 -0.75
CA ALA A 64 -9.33 10.62 -2.12
C ALA A 64 -8.67 11.61 -3.09
N TYR A 65 -7.91 11.11 -4.07
CA TYR A 65 -7.35 11.97 -5.11
C TYR A 65 -8.44 12.48 -6.04
N HIS A 66 -8.48 13.81 -6.24
CA HIS A 66 -9.37 14.51 -7.15
C HIS A 66 -8.58 15.59 -7.89
N GLU A 67 -9.02 15.95 -9.11
CA GLU A 67 -8.27 16.86 -9.99
C GLU A 67 -8.11 18.27 -9.40
N ASP A 68 -9.07 18.69 -8.59
CA ASP A 68 -9.14 19.98 -7.91
C ASP A 68 -8.49 19.99 -6.52
N MET A 69 -7.93 18.87 -6.06
CA MET A 69 -7.28 18.84 -4.76
C MET A 69 -6.00 19.68 -4.75
N THR A 70 -5.70 20.28 -3.60
CA THR A 70 -4.45 21.04 -3.42
C THR A 70 -3.23 20.14 -3.53
N ALA A 71 -2.20 20.60 -4.23
CA ALA A 71 -0.90 19.95 -4.32
C ALA A 71 0.20 20.90 -3.87
N GLY A 72 1.21 20.38 -3.16
CA GLY A 72 2.33 21.19 -2.70
C GLY A 72 3.03 21.90 -3.87
N GLY A 73 3.06 23.23 -3.84
CA GLY A 73 3.77 24.07 -4.81
C GLY A 73 2.94 24.61 -5.98
N THR A 74 1.63 24.34 -6.05
CA THR A 74 0.74 24.93 -7.06
C THR A 74 -0.63 25.30 -6.48
N ASP A 75 -1.22 26.40 -6.97
CA ASP A 75 -2.59 26.80 -6.64
C ASP A 75 -3.62 26.24 -7.64
N GLU A 76 -3.17 25.57 -8.71
CA GLU A 76 -4.00 25.10 -9.83
C GLU A 76 -4.62 23.71 -9.60
N GLY A 77 -4.42 23.13 -8.41
CA GLY A 77 -4.78 21.75 -8.10
C GLY A 77 -3.90 20.73 -8.83
N LEU A 78 -4.35 19.48 -8.91
CA LEU A 78 -3.65 18.40 -9.61
C LEU A 78 -3.89 18.41 -11.13
N GLY A 79 -5.02 18.96 -11.57
CA GLY A 79 -5.50 18.78 -12.94
C GLY A 79 -5.68 17.30 -13.29
N ARG A 80 -5.57 16.97 -14.57
CA ARG A 80 -5.70 15.59 -15.05
C ARG A 80 -4.49 14.76 -14.60
N PHE A 81 -4.62 14.09 -13.46
CA PHE A 81 -3.56 13.26 -12.88
C PHE A 81 -3.67 11.77 -13.21
N LEU A 82 -4.83 11.27 -13.66
CA LEU A 82 -5.10 9.85 -13.96
C LEU A 82 -5.75 9.72 -15.34
N TRP A 83 -5.28 8.78 -16.16
CA TRP A 83 -5.88 8.49 -17.47
C TRP A 83 -5.78 7.03 -17.87
N LEU A 84 -6.72 6.58 -18.69
CA LEU A 84 -6.70 5.24 -19.27
C LEU A 84 -5.81 5.22 -20.52
N ALA A 85 -4.64 4.61 -20.42
CA ALA A 85 -3.68 4.46 -21.52
C ALA A 85 -4.09 3.35 -22.51
N LYS A 86 -4.67 2.24 -22.02
CA LYS A 86 -5.21 1.14 -22.86
C LYS A 86 -6.55 0.66 -22.32
N SER A 87 -7.47 0.29 -23.21
CA SER A 87 -8.82 -0.14 -22.85
C SER A 87 -9.20 -1.49 -23.46
N MET A 88 -9.79 -2.38 -22.66
CA MET A 88 -10.34 -3.66 -23.15
C MET A 88 -11.44 -3.44 -24.17
N ARG A 89 -12.19 -2.34 -24.04
CA ARG A 89 -13.18 -1.92 -25.04
C ARG A 89 -12.57 -1.67 -26.42
N ASN A 90 -11.28 -1.33 -26.45
CA ASN A 90 -10.49 -1.11 -27.66
C ASN A 90 -9.59 -2.32 -27.99
N GLY A 91 -9.89 -3.50 -27.42
CA GLY A 91 -9.20 -4.76 -27.75
C GLY A 91 -7.91 -5.03 -26.99
N SER A 92 -7.55 -4.25 -25.95
CA SER A 92 -6.43 -4.63 -25.08
C SER A 92 -6.82 -5.77 -24.13
N LEU A 93 -5.81 -6.53 -23.66
CA LEU A 93 -6.02 -7.63 -22.71
C LEU A 93 -6.45 -7.17 -21.31
N ALA A 94 -6.20 -5.91 -20.97
CA ALA A 94 -6.55 -5.29 -19.69
C ALA A 94 -6.78 -3.78 -19.87
N ASN A 95 -7.53 -3.17 -18.95
CA ASN A 95 -7.57 -1.72 -18.79
C ASN A 95 -6.27 -1.29 -18.08
N SER A 96 -5.46 -0.48 -18.75
CA SER A 96 -4.19 0.00 -18.21
C SER A 96 -4.28 1.51 -18.03
N SER A 97 -4.23 1.96 -16.80
CA SER A 97 -4.23 3.39 -16.46
C SER A 97 -2.81 3.86 -16.11
N GLU A 98 -2.55 5.13 -16.35
CA GLU A 98 -1.33 5.83 -15.98
C GLU A 98 -1.71 7.03 -15.11
N MET A 99 -0.82 7.40 -14.20
CA MET A 99 -0.99 8.56 -13.35
C MET A 99 0.29 9.38 -13.22
N ASN A 100 0.16 10.70 -13.04
CA ASN A 100 1.28 11.61 -12.83
C ASN A 100 0.84 12.78 -11.95
N PHE A 101 1.55 12.98 -10.84
CA PHE A 101 1.36 14.07 -9.88
C PHE A 101 2.58 14.17 -8.96
N SER A 102 2.67 15.25 -8.19
CA SER A 102 3.74 15.45 -7.19
C SER A 102 3.61 14.46 -6.03
N VAL A 103 4.73 13.96 -5.51
CA VAL A 103 4.74 13.08 -4.31
C VAL A 103 4.22 13.77 -3.04
N HIS A 104 4.13 15.11 -3.05
CA HIS A 104 3.55 15.92 -1.97
C HIS A 104 2.11 16.34 -2.26
N SER A 105 1.30 15.42 -2.80
CA SER A 105 -0.12 15.65 -3.07
C SER A 105 -0.98 14.75 -2.19
N GLY A 106 -2.07 15.28 -1.64
CA GLY A 106 -2.95 14.53 -0.75
C GLY A 106 -2.27 14.03 0.53
N THR A 107 -2.82 12.98 1.13
CA THR A 107 -2.23 12.33 2.30
C THR A 107 -0.95 11.58 1.91
N HIS A 108 0.21 12.06 2.39
CA HIS A 108 1.53 11.52 2.04
C HIS A 108 2.47 11.49 3.26
N VAL A 109 3.69 10.95 3.06
CA VAL A 109 4.75 10.91 4.06
C VAL A 109 6.02 11.47 3.43
N ASP A 110 6.68 12.40 4.12
CA ASP A 110 7.97 12.93 3.69
C ASP A 110 9.11 12.08 4.26
N ALA A 111 10.04 11.72 3.39
CA ALA A 111 11.32 11.14 3.79
C ALA A 111 12.34 12.26 4.11
N PRO A 112 13.35 12.02 4.98
CA PRO A 112 14.29 13.07 5.39
C PRO A 112 15.07 13.71 4.24
N ASP A 113 15.36 12.96 3.19
CA ASP A 113 16.01 13.43 1.96
C ASP A 113 15.19 14.49 1.21
N HIS A 114 13.89 14.64 1.50
CA HIS A 114 13.04 15.73 1.00
C HIS A 114 13.63 17.12 1.26
N LEU A 115 14.25 17.33 2.43
CA LEU A 115 14.81 18.64 2.84
C LEU A 115 16.33 18.64 3.00
N PHE A 116 16.96 17.47 3.09
CA PHE A 116 18.36 17.34 3.46
C PHE A 116 19.13 16.56 2.39
N GLN A 117 19.82 17.30 1.51
CA GLN A 117 20.58 16.76 0.37
C GLN A 117 21.54 15.63 0.76
N HIS A 118 22.21 15.73 1.91
CA HIS A 118 23.17 14.73 2.33
C HIS A 118 22.54 13.35 2.64
N TYR A 119 21.23 13.27 2.90
CA TYR A 119 20.51 11.98 2.99
C TYR A 119 20.17 11.41 1.60
N PHE A 120 20.03 12.27 0.59
CA PHE A 120 19.85 11.88 -0.80
C PHE A 120 21.15 11.34 -1.40
N ASP A 121 22.27 12.03 -1.17
CA ASP A 121 23.58 11.74 -1.79
C ASP A 121 24.19 10.39 -1.36
N VAL A 122 23.83 9.91 -0.17
CA VAL A 122 24.42 8.68 0.40
C VAL A 122 23.74 7.41 -0.08
N ASP A 123 22.79 7.51 -1.02
CA ASP A 123 22.02 6.37 -1.55
C ASP A 123 21.60 5.46 -0.39
N VAL A 124 21.15 6.06 0.73
CA VAL A 124 20.40 5.35 1.77
C VAL A 124 19.06 5.04 1.10
N LEU A 125 19.14 4.01 0.25
CA LEU A 125 18.17 3.41 -0.63
C LEU A 125 16.81 4.11 -0.60
N ASN A 126 16.47 4.82 -1.67
CA ASN A 126 15.08 5.03 -2.08
C ASN A 126 14.11 5.48 -0.96
N GLY A 127 14.44 6.48 -0.15
CA GLY A 127 13.48 7.04 0.83
C GLY A 127 12.87 5.99 1.76
N ILE A 128 13.61 4.94 2.17
CA ILE A 128 13.06 3.88 3.02
C ILE A 128 12.75 4.43 4.41
N VAL A 129 11.47 4.71 4.66
CA VAL A 129 10.91 4.79 5.99
C VAL A 129 10.73 3.35 6.49
N PRO A 130 11.42 2.91 7.57
CA PRO A 130 11.25 1.56 8.08
C PRO A 130 9.78 1.25 8.33
N LEU A 131 9.27 0.12 7.80
CA LEU A 131 7.86 -0.25 7.91
C LEU A 131 7.36 -0.29 9.36
N MET A 132 8.25 -0.59 10.30
CA MET A 132 7.97 -0.53 11.73
C MET A 132 7.48 0.85 12.17
N ILE A 133 8.02 1.93 11.61
CA ILE A 133 7.56 3.30 11.91
C ILE A 133 6.12 3.47 11.44
N LEU A 134 5.74 2.94 10.29
CA LEU A 134 4.39 3.08 9.73
C LEU A 134 3.34 2.21 10.43
N ARG A 135 3.74 1.09 11.07
CA ARG A 135 2.82 0.08 11.64
C ARG A 135 2.73 0.04 13.17
N CYS A 136 3.22 1.04 13.89
CA CYS A 136 3.21 1.03 15.36
C CYS A 136 1.98 1.79 15.96
N PRO A 137 1.77 1.81 17.29
CA PRO A 137 0.70 2.60 17.94
C PRO A 137 0.92 4.13 17.94
N ALA A 138 -0.04 4.93 17.50
CA ALA A 138 0.05 6.40 17.52
C ALA A 138 -0.88 7.00 18.58
N LEU A 139 -0.48 8.14 19.17
CA LEU A 139 -1.36 8.97 19.98
C LEU A 139 -2.06 9.99 19.06
N LEU A 140 -3.38 10.04 19.07
CA LEU A 140 -4.13 11.15 18.49
C LEU A 140 -4.25 12.25 19.55
N ALA A 141 -3.62 13.39 19.30
CA ALA A 141 -3.64 14.55 20.19
C ALA A 141 -4.58 15.62 19.62
N ASP A 142 -5.64 15.94 20.35
CA ASP A 142 -6.56 17.03 20.02
C ASP A 142 -5.89 18.36 20.34
N VAL A 143 -5.58 19.13 19.30
CA VAL A 143 -4.87 20.42 19.43
C VAL A 143 -5.90 21.53 19.64
N PRO A 144 -5.64 22.51 20.53
CA PRO A 144 -6.47 23.70 20.63
C PRO A 144 -6.74 24.32 19.27
N ARG A 145 -8.04 24.45 18.95
CA ARG A 145 -8.54 25.05 17.71
C ARG A 145 -8.00 26.49 17.56
N ASP A 146 -7.81 26.91 16.31
CA ASP A 146 -7.37 28.26 15.89
C ASP A 146 -6.01 28.72 16.45
N LYS A 147 -5.10 27.77 16.72
CA LYS A 147 -3.75 28.06 17.23
C LYS A 147 -2.68 27.28 16.50
N ASN A 148 -1.52 27.93 16.32
CA ASN A 148 -0.30 27.26 15.89
C ASN A 148 0.23 26.36 17.02
N ILE A 149 0.83 25.22 16.66
CA ILE A 149 1.46 24.28 17.60
C ILE A 149 2.81 24.87 18.05
N THR A 150 2.78 25.63 19.15
CA THR A 150 3.95 26.21 19.81
C THR A 150 4.44 25.33 20.97
N ALA A 151 5.56 25.68 21.60
CA ALA A 151 6.08 24.96 22.77
C ALA A 151 5.06 24.93 23.94
N ASP A 152 4.39 26.07 24.21
CA ASP A 152 3.35 26.15 25.25
C ASP A 152 2.16 25.25 24.94
N VAL A 153 1.76 25.19 23.66
CA VAL A 153 0.71 24.26 23.22
C VAL A 153 1.17 22.82 23.43
N MET A 154 2.38 22.47 23.01
CA MET A 154 2.95 21.14 23.19
C MET A 154 3.01 20.71 24.66
N GLU A 155 3.34 21.63 25.58
CA GLU A 155 3.31 21.36 27.02
C GLU A 155 1.88 21.12 27.52
N SER A 156 0.92 21.93 27.06
CA SER A 156 -0.51 21.80 27.44
C SER A 156 -1.19 20.52 26.94
N LEU A 157 -0.64 19.84 25.93
CA LEU A 157 -1.15 18.56 25.44
C LEU A 157 -0.86 17.40 26.40
N HIS A 158 0.02 17.59 27.39
CA HIS A 158 0.36 16.59 28.40
C HIS A 158 0.71 15.21 27.81
N ILE A 159 1.42 15.19 26.67
CA ILE A 159 1.77 13.95 25.96
C ILE A 159 2.59 13.03 26.88
N PRO A 160 2.14 11.79 27.14
CA PRO A 160 2.86 10.88 28.05
C PRO A 160 4.28 10.57 27.57
N ARG A 161 5.21 10.44 28.52
CA ARG A 161 6.58 9.99 28.22
C ARG A 161 6.55 8.60 27.57
N GLY A 162 7.37 8.41 26.54
CA GLY A 162 7.48 7.14 25.81
C GLY A 162 6.60 7.04 24.56
N VAL A 163 5.72 8.01 24.32
CA VAL A 163 5.02 8.14 23.03
C VAL A 163 6.03 8.41 21.93
N ARG A 164 5.99 7.61 20.85
CA ARG A 164 6.93 7.72 19.71
C ARG A 164 6.31 8.24 18.42
N ARG A 165 4.98 8.26 18.33
CA ARG A 165 4.24 8.80 17.19
C ARG A 165 3.00 9.52 17.68
N VAL A 166 2.79 10.71 17.15
CA VAL A 166 1.69 11.58 17.47
C VAL A 166 1.06 12.03 16.17
N LEU A 167 -0.27 11.93 16.09
CA LEU A 167 -1.06 12.59 15.07
C LEU A 167 -1.71 13.81 15.74
N PHE A 168 -1.42 15.00 15.25
CA PHE A 168 -2.06 16.23 15.73
C PHE A 168 -3.33 16.44 14.95
N TRP A 169 -4.46 16.41 15.64
CA TRP A 169 -5.73 16.75 15.03
C TRP A 169 -5.92 18.27 15.11
N THR A 170 -5.88 18.92 13.95
CA THR A 170 -6.06 20.37 13.79
C THR A 170 -7.35 20.66 13.01
N LEU A 171 -7.62 21.94 12.74
CA LEU A 171 -8.72 22.40 11.90
C LEU A 171 -8.47 22.21 10.40
N ASP A 172 -7.24 21.85 9.99
CA ASP A 172 -6.82 21.93 8.59
C ASP A 172 -7.52 20.90 7.69
N THR A 173 -8.09 19.86 8.28
CA THR A 173 -8.82 18.79 7.59
C THR A 173 -10.34 18.85 7.82
N ASP A 174 -10.88 19.94 8.39
CA ASP A 174 -12.33 20.10 8.58
C ASP A 174 -13.07 20.52 7.29
N ARG A 175 -12.34 20.74 6.19
CA ARG A 175 -12.86 21.27 4.92
C ARG A 175 -12.63 20.33 3.76
#